data_AF-A0A085W346-F1
#
_entry.id   AF-A0A085W346-F1
#
_cell.length_a   1.000
_cell.length_b   1.000
_cell.length_c   1.000
_cell.angle_alpha   90.00
_cell.angle_beta   90.00
_cell.angle_gamma   90.00
#
_symmetry.space_group_name_H-M   'P 1'
#
loop_
_entity.id
_entity.type
_entity.pdbx_description
1 polymer ?
#
loop_
_entity_poly.entity_id
_entity_poly.type
_entity_poly.pdbx_seq_one_letter_code
_entity_poly.pdbx_strand_id
1 'polypeptide(L)'
;MPGFAQAASASEPQESALNNGSPEEASKYYKALSKKLGVLTPATIEAQATFKDLLSYLGFKEFTPEDIEFATPESLMEGRATVAQVLPVGSKVSLKADTGLFFARCRGCQQGTTLEVVDTVTVHASANSEPSTLFEVVDAGDGTIALKADTGFYVARCTGCIDRATIKDFATVSALGATPPAVARFTPELLPNGKVAFKASTGNYLARCSKCSPSSSVPDTVTIHATDPRKQAVAQWTVVVQNGTASGGSGDSKDILVSRFFAPKIVDFSVAPAQRKVGWRRLVRMKARPGSQAQNHFVESAWILFNHFTSPPTHSPFGGTNVPLLVKNGSVNTQVALLTQCKAGQTACQNAELNSIYWMDFGPSDKGYKLSYALDASFDAGTLHGSAPYFVPNGCDTCHGSLRGQAVLNYLDTDHWLDRLTDGDFPALNKADAPAALFDAGKDVKAARYAAAFDVMRQLNQEVAVMQKRVNPKGFPLAATNKWLEIHKTSVAPEPDLIKRAFSFSNVGHPLKKDRKPTSAPLNWTSNAEDKELLGLMNRYCYRCHGAIRYDIFSKDMVADQSSPILDRLDPNPTQAKIVGFKMPVDRELGETDKKRLIELLEKLYSQTH
;
A
#
# COMPACT_ATOMS: atom_id res chain seq x y z
N MET A 1 40.78 -10.96 24.59
CA MET A 1 40.14 -11.15 23.27
C MET A 1 39.29 -12.41 23.35
N PRO A 2 37.95 -12.34 23.32
CA PRO A 2 37.12 -13.53 23.22
C PRO A 2 36.91 -13.90 21.75
N GLY A 3 37.16 -15.18 21.45
CA GLY A 3 37.16 -15.75 20.10
C GLY A 3 35.76 -15.83 19.48
N PHE A 4 35.72 -15.61 18.17
CA PHE A 4 34.56 -15.85 17.33
C PHE A 4 34.22 -17.35 17.33
N ALA A 5 32.96 -17.67 17.60
CA ALA A 5 32.42 -19.00 17.39
C ALA A 5 32.51 -19.33 15.88
N GLN A 6 33.23 -20.39 15.56
CA GLN A 6 33.32 -20.98 14.23
C GLN A 6 31.93 -21.47 13.83
N ALA A 7 31.38 -20.90 12.75
CA ALA A 7 30.18 -21.43 12.12
C ALA A 7 30.42 -22.88 11.70
N ALA A 8 29.45 -23.76 11.97
CA ALA A 8 29.47 -25.14 11.51
C ALA A 8 29.73 -25.19 10.00
N SER A 9 30.54 -26.15 9.55
CA SER A 9 30.89 -26.38 8.15
C SER A 9 29.63 -26.41 7.30
N ALA A 10 29.46 -25.42 6.43
CA ALA A 10 28.39 -25.41 5.43
C ALA A 10 28.56 -26.66 4.56
N SER A 11 27.55 -27.53 4.55
CA SER A 11 27.42 -28.59 3.56
C SER A 11 27.49 -27.99 2.15
N GLU A 12 28.07 -28.72 1.20
CA GLU A 12 28.08 -28.30 -0.21
C GLU A 12 26.68 -27.86 -0.66
N PRO A 13 26.55 -26.77 -1.45
CA PRO A 13 25.25 -26.29 -1.89
C PRO A 13 24.53 -27.38 -2.70
N GLN A 14 23.39 -27.86 -2.21
CA GLN A 14 22.57 -28.79 -2.96
C GLN A 14 21.97 -28.06 -4.17
N GLU A 15 22.01 -28.70 -5.34
CA GLU A 15 21.46 -28.14 -6.57
C GLU A 15 19.95 -27.86 -6.39
N SER A 16 19.55 -26.60 -6.55
CA SER A 16 18.16 -26.14 -6.46
C SER A 16 17.66 -25.75 -7.84
N ALA A 17 16.43 -26.16 -8.17
CA ALA A 17 15.73 -25.68 -9.35
C ALA A 17 15.35 -24.19 -9.25
N LEU A 18 15.42 -23.62 -8.04
CA LEU A 18 15.26 -22.19 -7.78
C LEU A 18 16.64 -21.54 -7.70
N ASN A 19 16.83 -20.43 -8.42
CA ASN A 19 18.04 -19.63 -8.29
C ASN A 19 17.98 -18.85 -6.97
N ASN A 20 18.49 -19.47 -5.91
CA ASN A 20 18.50 -18.89 -4.57
C ASN A 20 19.58 -17.80 -4.41
N GLY A 21 20.53 -17.71 -5.33
CA GLY A 21 21.68 -16.80 -5.26
C GLY A 21 22.64 -17.13 -4.12
N SER A 22 23.58 -16.22 -3.83
CA SER A 22 24.52 -16.34 -2.71
C SER A 22 24.71 -15.02 -1.92
N PRO A 23 25.27 -15.08 -0.70
CA PRO A 23 25.67 -13.88 0.06
C PRO A 23 26.60 -12.94 -0.73
N GLU A 24 27.55 -13.50 -1.49
CA GLU A 24 28.52 -12.75 -2.28
C GLU A 24 27.85 -12.02 -3.44
N GLU A 25 26.91 -12.67 -4.11
CA GLU A 25 26.09 -12.06 -5.16
C GLU A 25 25.22 -10.93 -4.62
N ALA A 26 24.57 -11.15 -3.47
CA ALA A 26 23.78 -10.13 -2.78
C ALA A 26 24.64 -8.92 -2.36
N SER A 27 25.83 -9.17 -1.81
CA SER A 27 26.78 -8.12 -1.45
C SER A 27 27.18 -7.27 -2.65
N LYS A 28 27.58 -7.93 -3.75
CA LYS A 28 27.93 -7.26 -5.01
C LYS A 28 26.76 -6.45 -5.54
N TYR A 29 25.56 -7.02 -5.47
CA TYR A 29 24.33 -6.37 -5.91
C TYR A 29 24.03 -5.10 -5.10
N TYR A 30 24.09 -5.15 -3.77
CA TYR A 30 23.83 -3.97 -2.92
C TYR A 30 24.85 -2.86 -3.12
N LYS A 31 26.14 -3.20 -3.32
CA LYS A 31 27.16 -2.21 -3.68
C LYS A 31 26.86 -1.54 -5.02
N ALA A 32 26.41 -2.30 -6.01
CA ALA A 32 26.00 -1.77 -7.32
C ALA A 32 24.73 -0.91 -7.21
N LEU A 33 23.73 -1.36 -6.45
CA LEU A 33 22.50 -0.63 -6.16
C LEU A 33 22.82 0.71 -5.49
N SER A 34 23.63 0.71 -4.42
CA SER A 34 24.05 1.91 -3.70
C SER A 34 24.73 2.92 -4.62
N LYS A 35 25.63 2.44 -5.49
CA LYS A 35 26.30 3.30 -6.48
C LYS A 35 25.33 3.92 -7.49
N LYS A 36 24.33 3.17 -7.95
CA LYS A 36 23.36 3.64 -8.96
C LYS A 36 22.28 4.55 -8.38
N LEU A 37 21.76 4.19 -7.20
CA LEU A 37 20.59 4.83 -6.60
C LEU A 37 20.94 5.83 -5.49
N GLY A 38 22.18 5.88 -5.02
CA GLY A 38 22.59 6.78 -3.93
C GLY A 38 21.98 6.42 -2.58
N VAL A 39 21.52 5.18 -2.39
CA VAL A 39 21.13 4.66 -1.08
C VAL A 39 22.41 4.36 -0.31
N LEU A 40 22.80 5.27 0.60
CA LEU A 40 24.11 5.25 1.26
C LEU A 40 25.26 5.14 0.25
N THR A 41 26.45 4.71 0.69
CA THR A 41 27.60 4.46 -0.19
C THR A 41 27.90 2.97 -0.29
N PRO A 42 28.59 2.49 -1.35
CA PRO A 42 28.99 1.10 -1.45
C PRO A 42 29.83 0.59 -0.26
N ALA A 43 30.57 1.49 0.41
CA ALA A 43 31.37 1.16 1.59
C ALA A 43 30.54 1.06 2.88
N THR A 44 29.36 1.70 2.93
CA THR A 44 28.57 1.82 4.16
C THR A 44 27.23 1.09 4.11
N ILE A 45 26.70 0.76 2.93
CA ILE A 45 25.35 0.20 2.79
C ILE A 45 25.14 -1.07 3.63
N GLU A 46 26.06 -2.03 3.58
CA GLU A 46 25.88 -3.31 4.30
C GLU A 46 25.97 -3.17 5.82
N ALA A 47 26.80 -2.25 6.31
CA ALA A 47 27.04 -2.08 7.74
C ALA A 47 26.08 -1.09 8.42
N GLN A 48 25.51 -0.15 7.66
CA GLN A 48 24.73 0.97 8.21
C GLN A 48 23.27 0.99 7.76
N ALA A 49 22.91 0.36 6.63
CA ALA A 49 21.54 0.48 6.12
C ALA A 49 20.53 -0.11 7.09
N THR A 50 19.59 0.74 7.50
CA THR A 50 18.37 0.38 8.21
C THR A 50 17.15 0.79 7.40
N PHE A 51 15.98 0.25 7.75
CA PHE A 51 14.74 0.68 7.14
C PHE A 51 14.45 2.17 7.37
N LYS A 52 14.94 2.76 8.47
CA LYS A 52 14.86 4.22 8.71
C LYS A 52 15.65 5.04 7.68
N ASP A 53 16.81 4.54 7.24
CA ASP A 53 17.60 5.19 6.20
C ASP A 53 16.87 5.16 4.86
N LEU A 54 16.18 4.05 4.56
CA LEU A 54 15.31 3.97 3.38
C LEU A 54 14.16 5.00 3.44
N LEU A 55 13.47 5.12 4.58
CA LEU A 55 12.42 6.15 4.73
C LEU A 55 12.98 7.56 4.53
N SER A 56 14.16 7.84 5.09
CA SER A 56 14.83 9.12 4.92
C SER A 56 15.24 9.37 3.46
N TYR A 57 15.71 8.34 2.75
CA TYR A 57 16.06 8.37 1.34
C TYR A 57 14.85 8.69 0.45
N LEU A 58 13.68 8.15 0.78
CA LEU A 58 12.39 8.41 0.11
C LEU A 58 11.77 9.77 0.46
N GLY A 59 12.29 10.48 1.47
CA GLY A 59 11.82 11.79 1.94
C GLY A 59 10.81 11.75 3.10
N PHE A 60 10.67 10.61 3.78
CA PHE A 60 9.73 10.34 4.87
C PHE A 60 10.42 10.33 6.25
N LYS A 61 11.23 11.36 6.53
CA LYS A 61 12.07 11.43 7.75
C LYS A 61 11.27 11.53 9.05
N GLU A 62 10.01 11.93 8.96
CA GLU A 62 9.09 12.05 10.09
C GLU A 62 8.50 10.71 10.56
N PHE A 63 8.63 9.66 9.77
CA PHE A 63 8.13 8.33 10.10
C PHE A 63 9.25 7.44 10.65
N THR A 64 8.92 6.64 11.65
CA THR A 64 9.77 5.52 12.09
C THR A 64 9.41 4.22 11.36
N PRO A 65 10.28 3.21 11.36
CA PRO A 65 9.91 1.86 10.92
C PRO A 65 8.59 1.35 11.52
N GLU A 66 8.39 1.57 12.82
CA GLU A 66 7.21 1.13 13.57
C GLU A 66 5.95 1.90 13.17
N ASP A 67 6.07 3.20 12.85
CA ASP A 67 4.95 3.96 12.28
C ASP A 67 4.47 3.29 11.00
N ILE A 68 5.41 2.92 10.11
CA ILE A 68 5.08 2.31 8.82
C ILE A 68 4.52 0.89 8.99
N GLU A 69 5.08 0.07 9.89
CA GLU A 69 4.62 -1.31 10.11
C GLU A 69 3.27 -1.39 10.83
N PHE A 70 3.05 -0.56 11.86
CA PHE A 70 1.94 -0.80 12.80
C PHE A 70 0.82 0.24 12.79
N ALA A 71 1.01 1.43 12.21
CA ALA A 71 -0.06 2.41 12.16
C ALA A 71 -1.25 1.90 11.32
N THR A 72 -2.46 2.38 11.62
CA THR A 72 -3.63 1.96 10.83
C THR A 72 -3.48 2.46 9.39
N PRO A 73 -3.96 1.69 8.40
CA PRO A 73 -3.90 2.13 7.00
C PRO A 73 -4.48 3.53 6.78
N GLU A 74 -5.59 3.86 7.44
CA GLU A 74 -6.23 5.19 7.37
C GLU A 74 -5.26 6.29 7.82
N SER A 75 -4.63 6.12 8.98
CA SER A 75 -3.72 7.12 9.55
C SER A 75 -2.46 7.37 8.68
N LEU A 76 -1.98 6.37 7.94
CA LEU A 76 -0.84 6.53 7.04
C LEU A 76 -1.26 7.07 5.66
N MET A 77 -2.38 6.59 5.11
CA MET A 77 -2.84 6.97 3.77
C MET A 77 -3.48 8.36 3.72
N GLU A 78 -4.01 8.84 4.84
CA GLU A 78 -4.42 10.25 5.01
C GLU A 78 -3.19 11.17 5.22
N GLY A 79 -2.04 10.57 5.52
CA GLY A 79 -0.76 11.23 5.78
C GLY A 79 -0.72 11.92 7.15
N ARG A 80 0.49 12.07 7.72
CA ARG A 80 0.75 13.21 8.60
C ARG A 80 0.85 14.41 7.67
N ALA A 81 -0.29 14.95 7.24
CA ALA A 81 -0.27 16.18 6.49
C ALA A 81 0.54 17.22 7.30
N THR A 82 1.26 18.12 6.66
CA THR A 82 1.78 19.28 7.37
C THR A 82 0.69 20.34 7.39
N VAL A 83 0.75 21.26 8.34
CA VAL A 83 -0.15 22.41 8.34
C VAL A 83 -0.10 23.15 6.99
N ALA A 84 1.09 23.28 6.39
CA ALA A 84 1.26 23.91 5.07
C ALA A 84 0.58 23.13 3.92
N GLN A 85 0.43 21.81 4.03
CA GLN A 85 -0.27 20.99 3.04
C GLN A 85 -1.80 21.10 3.20
N VAL A 86 -2.30 21.14 4.44
CA VAL A 86 -3.75 21.23 4.72
C VAL A 86 -4.27 22.65 4.59
N LEU A 87 -3.44 23.65 4.86
CA LEU A 87 -3.71 25.08 4.75
C LEU A 87 -2.61 25.78 3.94
N PRO A 88 -2.56 25.58 2.61
CA PRO A 88 -1.60 26.28 1.77
C PRO A 88 -1.86 27.80 1.81
N VAL A 89 -0.83 28.59 2.07
CA VAL A 89 -0.88 30.05 1.96
C VAL A 89 -1.27 30.44 0.52
N GLY A 90 -2.14 31.43 0.37
CA GLY A 90 -2.70 31.90 -0.90
C GLY A 90 -3.88 31.07 -1.41
N SER A 91 -4.20 29.94 -0.78
CA SER A 91 -5.38 29.16 -1.15
C SER A 91 -6.66 29.75 -0.56
N LYS A 92 -7.80 29.49 -1.22
CA LYS A 92 -9.13 29.71 -0.64
C LYS A 92 -9.60 28.42 0.02
N VAL A 93 -10.02 28.52 1.28
CA VAL A 93 -10.46 27.38 2.07
C VAL A 93 -11.85 27.62 2.68
N SER A 94 -12.56 26.53 2.93
CA SER A 94 -13.72 26.49 3.82
C SER A 94 -13.40 25.61 5.02
N LEU A 95 -14.00 25.93 6.17
CA LEU A 95 -13.79 25.18 7.42
C LEU A 95 -15.09 24.53 7.83
N LYS A 96 -15.12 23.20 7.89
CA LYS A 96 -16.28 22.41 8.32
C LYS A 96 -16.16 22.09 9.81
N ALA A 97 -17.20 22.40 10.57
CA ALA A 97 -17.28 22.14 12.00
C ALA A 97 -17.62 20.68 12.33
N ASP A 98 -17.63 20.35 13.62
CA ASP A 98 -18.08 19.07 14.19
C ASP A 98 -19.54 18.73 13.84
N THR A 99 -20.39 19.73 13.62
CA THR A 99 -21.80 19.56 13.22
C THR A 99 -21.96 19.21 11.74
N GLY A 100 -20.89 19.30 10.95
CA GLY A 100 -20.92 19.14 9.51
C GLY A 100 -21.38 20.38 8.73
N LEU A 101 -21.69 21.48 9.41
CA LEU A 101 -21.93 22.80 8.80
C LEU A 101 -20.61 23.59 8.67
N PHE A 102 -20.63 24.64 7.85
CA PHE A 102 -19.45 25.43 7.52
C PHE A 102 -19.38 26.73 8.31
N PHE A 103 -18.14 27.04 8.71
CA PHE A 103 -17.68 28.34 9.17
C PHE A 103 -17.98 29.38 8.08
N ALA A 104 -18.74 30.40 8.44
CA ALA A 104 -19.23 31.39 7.50
C ALA A 104 -19.22 32.80 8.10
N ARG A 105 -18.82 33.77 7.29
CA ARG A 105 -19.13 35.18 7.53
C ARG A 105 -20.64 35.35 7.47
N CYS A 106 -21.22 35.94 8.50
CA CYS A 106 -22.63 36.32 8.47
C CYS A 106 -22.82 37.79 8.78
N ARG A 107 -23.40 38.49 7.81
CA ARG A 107 -23.80 39.90 7.93
C ARG A 107 -25.15 39.99 8.63
N GLY A 108 -25.24 40.80 9.68
CA GLY A 108 -26.50 41.04 10.38
C GLY A 108 -27.04 39.85 11.18
N CYS A 109 -26.29 38.74 11.28
CA CYS A 109 -26.63 37.60 12.14
C CYS A 109 -26.56 37.93 13.63
N GLN A 110 -26.09 39.12 14.00
CA GLN A 110 -25.78 39.50 15.37
C GLN A 110 -26.41 40.85 15.67
N GLN A 111 -27.30 40.88 16.67
CA GLN A 111 -27.89 42.10 17.21
C GLN A 111 -27.19 42.49 18.52
N GLY A 112 -27.26 43.77 18.91
CA GLY A 112 -26.67 44.24 20.17
C GLY A 112 -25.15 44.05 20.23
N THR A 113 -24.42 44.76 19.37
CA THR A 113 -22.96 44.79 19.39
C THR A 113 -22.48 46.14 19.92
N THR A 114 -21.48 46.14 20.82
CA THR A 114 -20.94 47.37 21.42
C THR A 114 -19.96 48.11 20.50
N LEU A 115 -19.71 47.58 19.31
CA LEU A 115 -18.84 48.10 18.25
C LEU A 115 -19.59 47.97 16.89
N GLU A 116 -19.17 48.71 15.86
CA GLU A 116 -19.65 48.59 14.46
C GLU A 116 -19.25 47.24 13.81
N VAL A 117 -19.52 46.12 14.49
CA VAL A 117 -19.26 44.77 13.99
C VAL A 117 -20.43 44.37 13.09
N VAL A 118 -20.31 44.70 11.81
CA VAL A 118 -21.35 44.40 10.81
C VAL A 118 -21.35 42.91 10.44
N ASP A 119 -20.17 42.27 10.44
CA ASP A 119 -19.97 40.88 10.06
C ASP A 119 -19.41 40.04 11.24
N THR A 120 -20.16 39.02 11.64
CA THR A 120 -19.71 38.00 12.61
C THR A 120 -19.34 36.70 11.93
N VAL A 121 -18.66 35.81 12.65
CA VAL A 121 -18.40 34.45 12.16
C VAL A 121 -19.32 33.47 12.88
N THR A 122 -19.99 32.63 12.09
CA THR A 122 -21.00 31.66 12.56
C THR A 122 -20.79 30.31 11.90
N VAL A 123 -21.49 29.27 12.37
CA VAL A 123 -21.48 27.94 11.77
C VAL A 123 -22.91 27.58 11.37
N HIS A 124 -23.28 27.85 10.12
CA HIS A 124 -24.66 27.65 9.65
C HIS A 124 -24.78 27.19 8.20
N ALA A 125 -23.78 27.47 7.36
CA ALA A 125 -23.85 27.18 5.93
C ALA A 125 -23.73 25.68 5.66
N SER A 126 -24.54 25.16 4.74
CA SER A 126 -24.46 23.76 4.29
C SER A 126 -23.55 23.57 3.06
N ALA A 127 -23.34 24.64 2.28
CA ALA A 127 -22.44 24.66 1.13
C ALA A 127 -21.05 25.20 1.52
N ASN A 128 -20.03 24.81 0.77
CA ASN A 128 -18.63 25.20 0.97
C ASN A 128 -18.06 26.03 -0.20
N SER A 129 -18.91 26.47 -1.12
CA SER A 129 -18.53 27.19 -2.33
C SER A 129 -19.08 28.62 -2.37
N GLU A 130 -19.82 29.02 -1.33
CA GLU A 130 -20.40 30.36 -1.25
C GLU A 130 -19.34 31.39 -0.80
N PRO A 131 -19.37 32.64 -1.30
CA PRO A 131 -18.39 33.66 -0.93
C PRO A 131 -18.21 33.83 0.58
N SER A 132 -19.31 33.78 1.35
CA SER A 132 -19.32 33.88 2.82
C SER A 132 -18.62 32.72 3.53
N THR A 133 -18.42 31.58 2.87
CA THR A 133 -17.79 30.35 3.41
C THR A 133 -16.35 30.18 2.95
N LEU A 134 -15.84 31.12 2.12
CA LEU A 134 -14.52 31.07 1.53
C LEU A 134 -13.60 32.09 2.18
N PHE A 135 -12.46 31.60 2.68
CA PHE A 135 -11.45 32.41 3.31
C PHE A 135 -10.10 32.17 2.64
N GLU A 136 -9.44 33.25 2.23
CA GLU A 136 -8.06 33.18 1.76
C GLU A 136 -7.12 33.01 2.96
N VAL A 137 -6.20 32.05 2.87
CA VAL A 137 -5.16 31.82 3.87
C VAL A 137 -4.00 32.77 3.59
N VAL A 138 -3.77 33.73 4.48
CA VAL A 138 -2.72 34.75 4.33
C VAL A 138 -1.61 34.49 5.35
N ASP A 139 -0.35 34.52 4.90
CA ASP A 139 0.81 34.45 5.80
C ASP A 139 0.89 35.72 6.66
N ALA A 140 0.99 35.53 7.97
CA ALA A 140 1.09 36.63 8.94
C ALA A 140 2.46 36.69 9.64
N GLY A 141 3.42 35.86 9.21
CA GLY A 141 4.76 35.75 9.78
C GLY A 141 4.80 34.87 11.04
N ASP A 142 6.00 34.49 11.47
CA ASP A 142 6.27 33.74 12.70
C ASP A 142 5.48 32.42 12.84
N GLY A 143 5.20 31.76 11.71
CA GLY A 143 4.40 30.53 11.67
C GLY A 143 2.91 30.75 11.96
N THR A 144 2.43 31.99 11.89
CA THR A 144 1.01 32.35 12.03
C THR A 144 0.37 32.65 10.68
N ILE A 145 -0.96 32.47 10.61
CA ILE A 145 -1.77 32.81 9.44
C ILE A 145 -2.89 33.78 9.83
N ALA A 146 -3.53 34.36 8.83
CA ALA A 146 -4.83 35.00 8.94
C ALA A 146 -5.82 34.43 7.92
N LEU A 147 -7.10 34.49 8.24
CA LEU A 147 -8.19 34.06 7.36
C LEU A 147 -8.89 35.32 6.82
N LYS A 148 -8.77 35.59 5.53
CA LYS A 148 -9.34 36.77 4.88
C LYS A 148 -10.64 36.42 4.17
N ALA A 149 -11.74 37.06 4.55
CA ALA A 149 -13.04 36.83 3.96
C ALA A 149 -13.18 37.46 2.56
N ASP A 150 -14.27 37.14 1.88
CA ASP A 150 -14.69 37.71 0.59
C ASP A 150 -14.83 39.24 0.60
N THR A 151 -15.07 39.86 1.77
CA THR A 151 -15.12 41.32 1.94
C THR A 151 -13.74 41.98 1.97
N GLY A 152 -12.65 41.20 2.00
CA GLY A 152 -11.28 41.68 2.13
C GLY A 152 -10.81 41.94 3.56
N PHE A 153 -11.71 41.81 4.54
CA PHE A 153 -11.40 41.88 5.97
C PHE A 153 -10.97 40.52 6.52
N TYR A 154 -10.17 40.52 7.59
CA TYR A 154 -9.72 39.31 8.28
C TYR A 154 -10.65 38.91 9.41
N VAL A 155 -10.74 37.60 9.63
CA VAL A 155 -11.28 37.01 10.85
C VAL A 155 -10.42 37.46 12.02
N ALA A 156 -11.02 38.12 12.99
CA ALA A 156 -10.36 38.70 14.14
C ALA A 156 -11.10 38.41 15.45
N ARG A 157 -10.32 38.27 16.52
CA ARG A 157 -10.82 38.23 17.89
C ARG A 157 -11.42 39.57 18.28
N CYS A 158 -12.63 39.52 18.81
CA CYS A 158 -13.40 40.66 19.27
C CYS A 158 -13.82 40.42 20.72
N THR A 159 -13.25 41.21 21.64
CA THR A 159 -13.39 41.03 23.08
C THR A 159 -14.54 41.86 23.60
N GLY A 160 -15.56 41.23 24.19
CA GLY A 160 -16.69 41.91 24.83
C GLY A 160 -17.59 42.69 23.87
N CYS A 161 -17.59 42.33 22.59
CA CYS A 161 -18.32 43.07 21.57
C CYS A 161 -19.75 42.59 21.32
N ILE A 162 -20.14 41.48 21.95
CA ILE A 162 -21.48 40.91 21.85
C ILE A 162 -22.19 41.10 23.19
N ASP A 163 -23.31 41.83 23.19
CA ASP A 163 -24.08 42.08 24.40
C ASP A 163 -24.62 40.78 24.99
N ARG A 164 -24.49 40.64 26.32
CA ARG A 164 -25.03 39.51 27.10
C ARG A 164 -24.48 38.14 26.67
N ALA A 165 -23.38 38.09 25.94
CA ALA A 165 -22.79 36.82 25.54
C ALA A 165 -22.24 36.04 26.74
N THR A 166 -22.30 34.71 26.64
CA THR A 166 -21.77 33.80 27.69
C THR A 166 -20.26 33.62 27.59
N ILE A 167 -19.67 34.01 26.46
CA ILE A 167 -18.24 33.99 26.17
C ILE A 167 -17.77 35.43 25.90
N LYS A 168 -16.55 35.78 26.31
CA LYS A 168 -16.03 37.14 26.10
C LYS A 168 -15.50 37.37 24.68
N ASP A 169 -14.79 36.39 24.14
CA ASP A 169 -14.02 36.53 22.90
C ASP A 169 -14.74 35.84 21.72
N PHE A 170 -15.23 36.64 20.78
CA PHE A 170 -15.91 36.20 19.55
C PHE A 170 -15.02 36.35 18.33
N ALA A 171 -15.25 35.53 17.31
CA ALA A 171 -14.66 35.71 15.98
C ALA A 171 -15.58 36.60 15.13
N THR A 172 -15.00 37.64 14.54
CA THR A 172 -15.69 38.63 13.71
C THR A 172 -14.90 38.87 12.43
N VAL A 173 -15.53 39.40 11.38
CA VAL A 173 -14.82 39.79 10.16
C VAL A 173 -14.70 41.32 10.15
N SER A 174 -13.75 41.85 10.91
CA SER A 174 -13.67 43.29 11.23
C SER A 174 -12.29 43.91 11.05
N ALA A 175 -11.23 43.10 10.96
CA ALA A 175 -9.87 43.61 10.85
C ALA A 175 -9.49 43.92 9.40
N LEU A 176 -8.89 45.08 9.14
CA LEU A 176 -8.39 45.51 7.82
C LEU A 176 -6.87 45.75 7.88
N GLY A 177 -6.18 45.57 6.75
CA GLY A 177 -4.79 45.95 6.58
C GLY A 177 -4.07 45.19 5.47
N ALA A 178 -2.96 45.75 4.97
CA ALA A 178 -2.08 45.05 4.04
C ALA A 178 -1.38 43.86 4.73
N THR A 179 -1.10 44.00 6.03
CA THR A 179 -0.58 42.92 6.89
C THR A 179 -1.61 42.58 7.96
N PRO A 180 -1.83 41.29 8.29
CA PRO A 180 -2.81 40.92 9.31
C PRO A 180 -2.43 41.46 10.71
N PRO A 181 -3.34 42.17 11.41
CA PRO A 181 -3.08 42.66 12.77
C PRO A 181 -3.06 41.50 13.77
N ALA A 182 -2.43 41.69 14.93
CA ALA A 182 -2.23 40.63 15.94
C ALA A 182 -3.52 39.94 16.41
N VAL A 183 -4.65 40.64 16.43
CA VAL A 183 -5.97 40.08 16.80
C VAL A 183 -6.57 39.18 15.72
N ALA A 184 -6.02 39.19 14.50
CA ALA A 184 -6.41 38.36 13.37
C ALA A 184 -5.41 37.25 13.03
N ARG A 185 -4.36 37.09 13.86
CA ARG A 185 -3.34 36.05 13.68
C ARG A 185 -3.68 34.81 14.49
N PHE A 186 -3.52 33.66 13.85
CA PHE A 186 -3.70 32.36 14.45
C PHE A 186 -2.47 31.49 14.20
N THR A 187 -2.05 30.71 15.20
CA THR A 187 -1.11 29.61 15.02
C THR A 187 -1.90 28.35 14.68
N PRO A 188 -1.84 27.87 13.43
CA PRO A 188 -2.50 26.62 13.03
C PRO A 188 -1.76 25.41 13.59
N GLU A 189 -2.51 24.48 14.19
CA GLU A 189 -2.01 23.21 14.73
C GLU A 189 -2.74 22.05 14.06
N LEU A 190 -2.01 21.20 13.34
CA LEU A 190 -2.59 19.97 12.82
C LEU A 190 -2.71 18.94 13.94
N LEU A 191 -3.90 18.37 14.07
CA LEU A 191 -4.23 17.36 15.06
C LEU A 191 -3.99 15.95 14.51
N PRO A 192 -3.80 14.93 15.39
CA PRO A 192 -3.57 13.55 14.95
C PRO A 192 -4.68 12.93 14.08
N ASN A 193 -5.87 13.52 14.08
CA ASN A 193 -7.02 13.09 13.28
C ASN A 193 -7.15 13.84 11.93
N GLY A 194 -6.09 14.54 11.50
CA GLY A 194 -6.06 15.27 10.23
C GLY A 194 -6.83 16.60 10.22
N LYS A 195 -7.52 16.96 11.32
CA LYS A 195 -8.19 18.26 11.47
C LYS A 195 -7.23 19.34 11.95
N VAL A 196 -7.57 20.61 11.73
CA VAL A 196 -6.76 21.75 12.18
C VAL A 196 -7.45 22.47 13.33
N ALA A 197 -6.66 22.89 14.31
CA ALA A 197 -7.06 23.85 15.33
C ALA A 197 -6.36 25.19 15.07
N PHE A 198 -7.02 26.31 15.36
CA PHE A 198 -6.47 27.65 15.18
C PHE A 198 -6.31 28.33 16.54
N LYS A 199 -5.07 28.41 17.03
CA LYS A 199 -4.74 29.02 18.31
C LYS A 199 -4.60 30.53 18.16
N ALA A 200 -5.36 31.30 18.94
CA ALA A 200 -5.23 32.75 18.96
C ALA A 200 -4.09 33.20 19.89
N SER A 201 -3.74 34.49 19.82
CA SER A 201 -2.74 35.12 20.71
C SER A 201 -3.08 35.04 22.21
N THR A 202 -4.31 34.69 22.56
CA THR A 202 -4.74 34.42 23.95
C THR A 202 -4.27 33.07 24.49
N GLY A 203 -3.81 32.17 23.62
CA GLY A 203 -3.54 30.77 23.96
C GLY A 203 -4.76 29.85 23.81
N ASN A 204 -5.96 30.42 23.64
CA ASN A 204 -7.19 29.66 23.39
C ASN A 204 -7.41 29.45 21.88
N TYR A 205 -8.27 28.49 21.55
CA TYR A 205 -8.53 28.05 20.19
C TYR A 205 -9.89 28.54 19.70
N LEU A 206 -9.92 28.86 18.41
CA LEU A 206 -11.13 29.19 17.68
C LEU A 206 -12.06 27.97 17.62
N ALA A 207 -13.28 28.15 18.10
CA ALA A 207 -14.23 27.07 18.35
C ALA A 207 -15.68 27.47 18.08
N ARG A 208 -16.47 26.50 17.60
CA ARG A 208 -17.94 26.61 17.56
C ARG A 208 -18.49 26.71 18.97
N CYS A 209 -19.48 27.57 19.17
CA CYS A 209 -20.17 27.76 20.45
C CYS A 209 -21.68 27.87 20.21
N SER A 210 -22.42 26.91 20.73
CA SER A 210 -23.88 26.85 20.57
C SER A 210 -24.57 27.73 21.59
N LYS A 211 -25.43 28.63 21.11
CA LYS A 211 -26.24 29.58 21.90
C LYS A 211 -25.42 30.48 22.83
N CYS A 212 -24.16 30.73 22.48
CA CYS A 212 -23.27 31.58 23.28
C CYS A 212 -23.48 33.07 23.03
N SER A 213 -24.14 33.41 21.92
CA SER A 213 -24.65 34.75 21.62
C SER A 213 -26.18 34.73 21.66
N PRO A 214 -26.83 35.27 22.71
CA PRO A 214 -28.29 35.30 22.82
C PRO A 214 -28.97 36.13 21.74
N SER A 215 -28.24 37.08 21.15
CA SER A 215 -28.72 38.00 20.13
C SER A 215 -28.33 37.59 18.71
N SER A 216 -27.82 36.36 18.52
CA SER A 216 -27.57 35.82 17.19
C SER A 216 -28.83 35.18 16.58
N SER A 217 -29.06 35.42 15.28
CA SER A 217 -30.14 34.78 14.53
C SER A 217 -29.83 33.32 14.14
N VAL A 218 -28.59 32.87 14.35
CA VAL A 218 -28.17 31.48 14.13
C VAL A 218 -27.70 30.87 15.44
N PRO A 219 -27.96 29.57 15.68
CA PRO A 219 -27.69 28.96 16.98
C PRO A 219 -26.19 28.81 17.25
N ASP A 220 -25.36 28.61 16.23
CA ASP A 220 -23.93 28.35 16.39
C ASP A 220 -23.09 29.55 15.93
N THR A 221 -22.36 30.14 16.88
CA THR A 221 -21.40 31.22 16.67
C THR A 221 -19.97 30.69 16.77
N VAL A 222 -18.99 31.47 16.30
CA VAL A 222 -17.57 31.16 16.47
C VAL A 222 -16.94 32.07 17.52
N THR A 223 -16.24 31.46 18.46
CA THR A 223 -15.64 32.12 19.63
C THR A 223 -14.22 31.62 19.86
N ILE A 224 -13.48 32.23 20.79
CA ILE A 224 -12.10 31.86 21.13
C ILE A 224 -12.03 31.53 22.62
N HIS A 225 -12.49 30.33 22.98
CA HIS A 225 -12.63 29.89 24.38
C HIS A 225 -12.08 28.49 24.64
N ALA A 226 -11.91 27.67 23.60
CA ALA A 226 -11.45 26.30 23.75
C ALA A 226 -9.99 26.29 24.24
N THR A 227 -9.68 25.44 25.21
CA THR A 227 -8.35 25.39 25.85
C THR A 227 -7.52 24.20 25.40
N ASP A 228 -8.17 23.12 24.93
CA ASP A 228 -7.50 21.92 24.43
C ASP A 228 -8.27 21.33 23.23
N PRO A 229 -7.80 21.56 21.99
CA PRO A 229 -8.49 21.11 20.79
C PRO A 229 -8.45 19.59 20.63
N ARG A 230 -7.57 18.87 21.35
CA ARG A 230 -7.52 17.40 21.30
C ARG A 230 -8.68 16.77 22.07
N LYS A 231 -9.25 17.48 23.03
CA LYS A 231 -10.39 17.03 23.86
C LYS A 231 -11.72 17.69 23.47
N GLN A 232 -11.68 18.77 22.71
CA GLN A 232 -12.84 19.60 22.39
C GLN A 232 -13.10 19.61 20.88
N ALA A 233 -13.98 18.72 20.42
CA ALA A 233 -14.32 18.57 18.99
C ALA A 233 -14.78 19.88 18.33
N VAL A 234 -15.42 20.78 19.11
CA VAL A 234 -15.85 22.12 18.67
C VAL A 234 -14.72 23.04 18.21
N ALA A 235 -13.47 22.74 18.57
CA ALA A 235 -12.27 23.48 18.16
C ALA A 235 -11.50 22.80 17.01
N GLN A 236 -12.05 21.72 16.44
CA GLN A 236 -11.42 20.94 15.37
C GLN A 236 -12.11 21.19 14.05
N TRP A 237 -11.38 21.71 13.07
CA TRP A 237 -11.91 22.08 11.78
C TRP A 237 -11.41 21.15 10.68
N THR A 238 -12.33 20.63 9.87
CA THR A 238 -11.96 19.98 8.62
C THR A 238 -11.79 21.06 7.56
N VAL A 239 -10.59 21.19 7.01
CA VAL A 239 -10.26 22.18 5.97
C VAL A 239 -10.61 21.61 4.60
N VAL A 240 -11.31 22.40 3.79
CA VAL A 240 -11.62 22.08 2.40
C VAL A 240 -10.99 23.16 1.51
N VAL A 241 -9.97 22.79 0.74
CA VAL A 241 -9.29 23.69 -0.19
C VAL A 241 -10.08 23.78 -1.50
N GLN A 242 -10.43 24.99 -1.93
CA GLN A 242 -11.06 25.22 -3.22
C GLN A 242 -9.98 25.37 -4.29
N ASN A 243 -9.84 24.36 -5.14
CA ASN A 243 -8.88 24.39 -6.25
C ASN A 243 -9.36 25.37 -7.33
N GLY A 244 -8.88 26.61 -7.29
CA GLY A 244 -8.89 27.50 -8.45
C GLY A 244 -7.85 27.01 -9.46
N THR A 245 -8.30 26.40 -10.56
CA THR A 245 -7.53 26.17 -11.81
C THR A 245 -6.01 26.11 -11.66
N ALA A 246 -5.51 25.04 -11.05
CA ALA A 246 -4.20 24.49 -11.39
C ALA A 246 -4.46 23.27 -12.28
N SER A 247 -4.01 23.36 -13.51
CA SER A 247 -4.14 22.35 -14.55
C SER A 247 -3.64 20.97 -14.11
N GLY A 248 -4.47 19.94 -14.31
CA GLY A 248 -4.00 18.59 -14.65
C GLY A 248 -3.43 17.74 -13.52
N GLY A 249 -4.27 17.30 -12.58
CA GLY A 249 -3.98 16.16 -11.71
C GLY A 249 -5.25 15.33 -11.52
N SER A 250 -5.46 14.34 -12.38
CA SER A 250 -6.43 13.27 -12.15
C SER A 250 -6.20 12.66 -10.76
N GLY A 251 -7.24 12.50 -9.94
CA GLY A 251 -7.44 11.62 -8.76
C GLY A 251 -6.31 10.80 -8.09
N ASP A 252 -5.03 11.16 -8.17
CA ASP A 252 -3.86 10.26 -7.98
C ASP A 252 -2.98 10.54 -6.73
N SER A 253 -3.35 11.50 -5.87
CA SER A 253 -2.39 12.08 -4.92
C SER A 253 -2.45 11.54 -3.48
N LYS A 254 -2.46 10.21 -3.30
CA LYS A 254 -2.01 9.64 -2.02
C LYS A 254 -0.57 9.20 -2.17
N ASP A 255 0.36 9.87 -1.47
CA ASP A 255 1.79 9.52 -1.46
C ASP A 255 2.03 8.12 -0.86
N ILE A 256 1.13 7.67 0.02
CA ILE A 256 1.17 6.38 0.69
C ILE A 256 -0.13 5.60 0.41
N LEU A 257 -0.01 4.34 0.00
CA LEU A 257 -1.10 3.36 0.04
C LEU A 257 -0.71 2.22 0.97
N VAL A 258 -1.68 1.68 1.70
CA VAL A 258 -1.45 0.61 2.68
C VAL A 258 -2.55 -0.44 2.56
N SER A 259 -2.16 -1.71 2.51
CA SER A 259 -3.09 -2.84 2.57
C SER A 259 -2.53 -3.95 3.46
N ARG A 260 -3.41 -4.63 4.20
CA ARG A 260 -3.09 -5.78 5.04
C ARG A 260 -3.90 -6.99 4.61
N PHE A 261 -3.23 -8.10 4.35
CA PHE A 261 -3.89 -9.26 3.77
C PHE A 261 -3.24 -10.60 4.14
N PHE A 262 -4.04 -11.65 4.05
CA PHE A 262 -3.63 -13.03 4.16
C PHE A 262 -2.70 -13.41 2.99
N ALA A 263 -1.58 -14.04 3.29
CA ALA A 263 -0.53 -14.36 2.33
C ALA A 263 -0.24 -15.86 2.31
N PRO A 264 -0.97 -16.65 1.51
CA PRO A 264 -0.78 -18.11 1.46
C PRO A 264 0.59 -18.54 0.91
N LYS A 265 1.31 -17.65 0.20
CA LYS A 265 2.59 -17.99 -0.46
C LYS A 265 3.78 -18.11 0.50
N ILE A 266 3.72 -17.50 1.69
CA ILE A 266 4.87 -17.49 2.64
C ILE A 266 4.78 -18.59 3.69
N VAL A 267 3.83 -19.50 3.55
CA VAL A 267 3.49 -20.48 4.57
C VAL A 267 4.28 -21.78 4.35
N ASP A 268 4.66 -22.42 5.45
CA ASP A 268 5.23 -23.77 5.43
C ASP A 268 4.11 -24.81 5.29
N PHE A 269 4.00 -25.41 4.11
CA PHE A 269 2.99 -26.44 3.82
C PHE A 269 3.42 -27.86 4.19
N SER A 270 4.66 -28.07 4.62
CA SER A 270 5.10 -29.33 5.22
C SER A 270 4.39 -29.60 6.56
N VAL A 271 3.95 -28.52 7.23
CA VAL A 271 3.18 -28.59 8.47
C VAL A 271 1.71 -28.88 8.19
N ALA A 272 1.10 -29.75 8.99
CA ALA A 272 -0.31 -30.10 8.89
C ALA A 272 -1.24 -28.87 9.00
N PRO A 273 -2.33 -28.79 8.21
CA PRO A 273 -3.21 -27.61 8.15
C PRO A 273 -3.69 -27.07 9.51
N ALA A 274 -3.94 -27.93 10.50
CA ALA A 274 -4.41 -27.55 11.82
C ALA A 274 -3.34 -26.86 12.70
N GLN A 275 -2.06 -27.10 12.43
CA GLN A 275 -0.91 -26.56 13.18
C GLN A 275 -0.17 -25.45 12.41
N ARG A 276 -0.49 -25.30 11.13
CA ARG A 276 0.17 -24.39 10.19
C ARG A 276 0.03 -22.94 10.65
N LYS A 277 1.15 -22.23 10.70
CA LYS A 277 1.16 -20.78 10.92
C LYS A 277 0.52 -20.09 9.73
N VAL A 278 -0.39 -19.15 9.99
CA VAL A 278 -0.99 -18.32 8.95
C VAL A 278 -0.04 -17.17 8.63
N GLY A 279 0.32 -17.05 7.35
CA GLY A 279 1.11 -15.96 6.82
C GLY A 279 0.25 -14.73 6.52
N TRP A 280 0.76 -13.56 6.89
CA TRP A 280 0.12 -12.27 6.68
C TRP A 280 1.13 -11.29 6.09
N ARG A 281 0.63 -10.39 5.24
CA ARG A 281 1.44 -9.32 4.65
C ARG A 281 0.80 -7.97 4.89
N ARG A 282 1.65 -7.00 5.20
CA ARG A 282 1.32 -5.59 5.08
C ARG A 282 2.12 -5.02 3.93
N LEU A 283 1.43 -4.53 2.92
CA LEU A 283 2.02 -3.84 1.78
C LEU A 283 1.84 -2.33 1.96
N VAL A 284 2.95 -1.60 1.87
CA VAL A 284 2.99 -0.13 1.87
C VAL A 284 3.63 0.33 0.57
N ARG A 285 2.88 1.05 -0.27
CA ARG A 285 3.42 1.75 -1.45
C ARG A 285 3.69 3.20 -1.05
N MET A 286 4.94 3.64 -1.12
CA MET A 286 5.34 5.03 -0.85
C MET A 286 5.92 5.65 -2.12
N LYS A 287 5.30 6.72 -2.64
CA LYS A 287 5.88 7.52 -3.74
C LYS A 287 7.04 8.35 -3.19
N ALA A 288 8.17 8.37 -3.90
CA ALA A 288 9.31 9.20 -3.51
C ALA A 288 8.90 10.68 -3.50
N ARG A 289 9.17 11.39 -2.40
CA ARG A 289 8.75 12.79 -2.29
C ARG A 289 9.59 13.71 -3.17
N PRO A 290 9.01 14.86 -3.61
CA PRO A 290 9.77 15.90 -4.28
C PRO A 290 11.03 16.32 -3.52
N GLY A 291 12.17 16.39 -4.22
CA GLY A 291 13.47 16.77 -3.65
C GLY A 291 14.15 15.69 -2.79
N SER A 292 13.54 14.51 -2.63
CA SER A 292 14.18 13.39 -1.93
C SER A 292 15.37 12.82 -2.70
N GLN A 293 16.28 12.14 -2.00
CA GLN A 293 17.40 11.45 -2.65
C GLN A 293 16.91 10.36 -3.61
N ALA A 294 15.81 9.68 -3.27
CA ALA A 294 15.13 8.74 -4.14
C ALA A 294 14.72 9.37 -5.47
N GLN A 295 14.01 10.51 -5.42
CA GLN A 295 13.58 11.19 -6.64
C GLN A 295 14.76 11.67 -7.48
N ASN A 296 15.83 12.18 -6.84
CA ASN A 296 17.04 12.61 -7.54
C ASN A 296 17.75 11.47 -8.29
N HIS A 297 17.52 10.22 -7.87
CA HIS A 297 18.01 9.01 -8.52
C HIS A 297 16.90 8.24 -9.25
N PHE A 298 15.83 8.93 -9.66
CA PHE A 298 14.77 8.41 -10.52
C PHE A 298 13.96 7.24 -9.93
N VAL A 299 14.02 7.02 -8.61
CA VAL A 299 13.13 6.11 -7.90
C VAL A 299 11.76 6.78 -7.79
N GLU A 300 10.74 6.18 -8.41
CA GLU A 300 9.38 6.71 -8.39
C GLU A 300 8.64 6.33 -7.11
N SER A 301 8.86 5.11 -6.62
CA SER A 301 8.20 4.59 -5.43
C SER A 301 8.95 3.42 -4.82
N ALA A 302 8.71 3.18 -3.53
CA ALA A 302 9.05 1.96 -2.84
C ALA A 302 7.78 1.16 -2.55
N TRP A 303 7.81 -0.14 -2.84
CA TRP A 303 6.78 -1.11 -2.45
C TRP A 303 7.35 -1.99 -1.36
N ILE A 304 6.84 -1.81 -0.16
CA ILE A 304 7.42 -2.34 1.09
C ILE A 304 6.46 -3.39 1.64
N LEU A 305 6.96 -4.60 1.85
CA LEU A 305 6.17 -5.76 2.21
C LEU A 305 6.68 -6.38 3.50
N PHE A 306 5.95 -6.15 4.59
CA PHE A 306 6.22 -6.75 5.89
C PHE A 306 5.56 -8.14 5.95
N ASN A 307 6.30 -9.16 6.39
CA ASN A 307 5.81 -10.53 6.49
C ASN A 307 5.61 -10.91 7.95
N HIS A 308 4.40 -11.30 8.32
CA HIS A 308 4.03 -11.66 9.67
C HIS A 308 3.46 -13.08 9.71
N PHE A 309 3.55 -13.71 10.87
CA PHE A 309 2.98 -15.04 11.10
C PHE A 309 2.15 -15.07 12.38
N THR A 310 1.12 -15.91 12.38
CA THR A 310 0.29 -16.18 13.56
C THR A 310 0.08 -17.67 13.70
N SER A 311 0.21 -18.20 14.92
CA SER A 311 -0.10 -19.60 15.22
C SER A 311 -1.60 -19.78 15.46
N PRO A 312 -2.16 -20.97 15.17
CA PRO A 312 -3.50 -21.34 15.62
C PRO A 312 -3.60 -21.39 17.17
N PRO A 313 -4.75 -21.04 17.79
CA PRO A 313 -5.93 -20.42 17.17
C PRO A 313 -5.60 -18.98 16.74
N THR A 314 -5.89 -18.63 15.48
CA THR A 314 -5.38 -17.42 14.84
C THR A 314 -5.76 -16.14 15.60
N HIS A 315 -4.75 -15.40 16.05
CA HIS A 315 -4.90 -14.06 16.61
C HIS A 315 -4.67 -12.99 15.52
N SER A 316 -4.98 -11.72 15.83
CA SER A 316 -4.67 -10.60 14.93
C SER A 316 -3.14 -10.45 14.78
N PRO A 317 -2.57 -10.55 13.56
CA PRO A 317 -1.14 -10.35 13.31
C PRO A 317 -0.69 -8.88 13.52
N PHE A 318 -1.62 -7.91 13.47
CA PHE A 318 -1.31 -6.47 13.45
C PHE A 318 -1.77 -5.72 14.71
N GLY A 319 -2.10 -6.43 15.80
CA GLY A 319 -2.76 -5.86 16.99
C GLY A 319 -4.25 -5.55 16.77
N GLY A 320 -4.96 -5.06 17.81
CA GLY A 320 -6.38 -4.66 17.69
C GLY A 320 -7.18 -4.78 18.99
N THR A 321 -8.51 -4.62 18.92
CA THR A 321 -9.41 -4.57 20.09
C THR A 321 -9.31 -5.78 21.04
N ASN A 322 -8.82 -6.92 20.55
CA ASN A 322 -8.71 -8.16 21.31
C ASN A 322 -7.26 -8.61 21.56
N VAL A 323 -6.25 -7.83 21.15
CA VAL A 323 -4.83 -8.10 21.40
C VAL A 323 -4.18 -6.82 21.91
N PRO A 324 -3.69 -6.77 23.17
CA PRO A 324 -3.04 -5.57 23.70
C PRO A 324 -1.96 -5.06 22.74
N LEU A 325 -1.91 -3.74 22.52
CA LEU A 325 -0.89 -3.06 21.69
C LEU A 325 0.57 -3.39 22.07
N LEU A 326 0.78 -4.04 23.21
CA LEU A 326 2.06 -4.53 23.74
C LEU A 326 2.49 -5.90 23.16
N VAL A 327 1.58 -6.66 22.54
CA VAL A 327 1.87 -7.95 21.88
C VAL A 327 1.75 -7.76 20.36
N LYS A 328 2.71 -7.02 19.79
CA LYS A 328 2.83 -6.85 18.33
C LYS A 328 3.63 -8.04 17.78
N ASN A 329 3.06 -8.78 16.83
CA ASN A 329 3.84 -9.73 16.05
C ASN A 329 4.63 -8.95 15.02
N GLY A 330 5.89 -8.67 15.36
CA GLY A 330 6.84 -8.05 14.47
C GLY A 330 7.00 -8.81 13.14
N SER A 331 7.26 -8.06 12.09
CA SER A 331 7.63 -8.61 10.79
C SER A 331 8.89 -9.47 10.93
N VAL A 332 8.88 -10.68 10.38
CA VAL A 332 10.07 -11.55 10.36
C VAL A 332 11.09 -11.11 9.31
N ASN A 333 10.63 -10.41 8.27
CA ASN A 333 11.45 -9.70 7.30
C ASN A 333 10.62 -8.70 6.49
N THR A 334 11.28 -7.67 5.97
CA THR A 334 10.67 -6.59 5.21
C THR A 334 11.29 -6.53 3.82
N GLN A 335 10.52 -6.96 2.81
CA GLN A 335 10.95 -6.96 1.41
C GLN A 335 10.62 -5.61 0.79
N VAL A 336 11.52 -5.06 -0.01
CA VAL A 336 11.36 -3.75 -0.65
C VAL A 336 11.67 -3.84 -2.13
N ALA A 337 10.76 -3.32 -2.95
CA ALA A 337 10.98 -3.07 -4.36
C ALA A 337 11.04 -1.56 -4.61
N LEU A 338 12.21 -1.05 -4.99
CA LEU A 338 12.41 0.33 -5.45
C LEU A 338 12.15 0.37 -6.95
N LEU A 339 11.01 0.92 -7.34
CA LEU A 339 10.63 1.08 -8.73
C LEU A 339 11.30 2.34 -9.27
N THR A 340 11.98 2.20 -10.41
CA THR A 340 12.54 3.36 -11.12
C THR A 340 11.69 3.73 -12.33
N GLN A 341 11.71 5.02 -12.65
CA GLN A 341 11.07 5.53 -13.85
C GLN A 341 11.94 6.56 -14.53
N CYS A 342 12.20 6.29 -15.81
CA CYS A 342 12.79 7.25 -16.72
C CYS A 342 11.69 7.97 -17.50
N LYS A 343 11.47 9.26 -17.26
CA LYS A 343 10.52 10.03 -18.07
C LYS A 343 11.16 10.36 -19.42
N ALA A 344 10.34 10.41 -20.47
CA ALA A 344 10.80 10.80 -21.80
C ALA A 344 11.49 12.18 -21.74
N GLY A 345 12.66 12.29 -22.40
CA GLY A 345 13.48 13.50 -22.39
C GLY A 345 14.46 13.64 -21.24
N GLN A 346 14.46 12.73 -20.24
CA GLN A 346 15.45 12.72 -19.16
C GLN A 346 16.73 11.96 -19.58
N THR A 347 17.59 12.60 -20.35
CA THR A 347 18.86 12.01 -20.85
C THR A 347 19.76 11.47 -19.75
N ALA A 348 19.83 12.16 -18.60
CA ALA A 348 20.61 11.72 -17.44
C ALA A 348 20.16 10.33 -16.93
N CYS A 349 18.85 10.05 -16.96
CA CYS A 349 18.31 8.78 -16.53
C CYS A 349 18.51 7.68 -17.59
N GLN A 350 18.41 8.01 -18.88
CA GLN A 350 18.64 7.05 -19.97
C GLN A 350 20.08 6.53 -19.96
N ASN A 351 21.04 7.41 -19.66
CA ASN A 351 22.46 7.07 -19.55
C ASN A 351 22.79 6.24 -18.29
N ALA A 352 21.91 6.22 -17.29
CA ALA A 352 22.15 5.52 -16.02
C ALA A 352 21.88 4.01 -16.07
N GLU A 353 21.35 3.49 -17.20
CA GLU A 353 21.03 2.07 -17.41
C GLU A 353 20.30 1.47 -16.18
N LEU A 354 19.19 2.11 -15.82
CA LEU A 354 18.43 1.73 -14.63
C LEU A 354 17.64 0.45 -14.86
N ASN A 355 17.71 -0.45 -13.88
CA ASN A 355 16.73 -1.53 -13.78
C ASN A 355 15.38 -0.97 -13.37
N SER A 356 14.32 -1.53 -13.94
CA SER A 356 12.92 -1.24 -13.59
C SER A 356 12.63 -1.38 -12.09
N ILE A 357 13.22 -2.38 -11.43
CA ILE A 357 13.11 -2.63 -10.00
C ILE A 357 14.50 -2.89 -9.40
N TYR A 358 14.73 -2.36 -8.21
CA TYR A 358 15.81 -2.78 -7.32
C TYR A 358 15.25 -3.34 -6.02
N TRP A 359 15.76 -4.49 -5.58
CA TRP A 359 15.29 -5.23 -4.43
C TRP A 359 16.13 -4.89 -3.20
N MET A 360 15.50 -4.80 -2.05
CA MET A 360 16.18 -4.81 -0.76
C MET A 360 15.40 -5.72 0.19
N ASP A 361 16.09 -6.35 1.12
CA ASP A 361 15.48 -7.06 2.23
C ASP A 361 16.03 -6.50 3.53
N PHE A 362 15.15 -6.28 4.51
CA PHE A 362 15.52 -5.93 5.86
C PHE A 362 15.08 -7.05 6.79
N GLY A 363 15.92 -7.40 7.75
CA GLY A 363 15.64 -8.44 8.72
C GLY A 363 14.52 -8.09 9.70
N PRO A 364 14.34 -8.93 10.73
CA PRO A 364 13.23 -8.82 11.68
C PRO A 364 13.10 -7.44 12.34
N SER A 365 11.86 -7.04 12.60
CA SER A 365 11.54 -5.76 13.25
C SER A 365 12.14 -5.65 14.66
N ASP A 366 12.12 -6.75 15.42
CA ASP A 366 12.66 -6.84 16.79
C ASP A 366 14.21 -6.80 16.82
N LYS A 367 14.84 -6.97 15.66
CA LYS A 367 16.29 -6.80 15.45
C LYS A 367 16.64 -5.46 14.79
N GLY A 368 15.68 -4.54 14.72
CA GLY A 368 15.90 -3.16 14.30
C GLY A 368 15.93 -2.94 12.78
N TYR A 369 15.30 -3.82 12.00
CA TYR A 369 15.14 -3.65 10.54
C TYR A 369 16.45 -3.37 9.80
N LYS A 370 17.50 -4.13 10.13
CA LYS A 370 18.81 -4.01 9.47
C LYS A 370 18.77 -4.66 8.10
N LEU A 371 19.54 -4.15 7.15
CA LEU A 371 19.67 -4.77 5.82
C LEU A 371 20.07 -6.24 5.96
N SER A 372 19.37 -7.10 5.25
CA SER A 372 19.63 -8.54 5.12
C SER A 372 19.97 -8.86 3.67
N TYR A 373 20.73 -9.93 3.45
CA TYR A 373 21.08 -10.40 2.11
C TYR A 373 20.01 -11.31 1.49
N ALA A 374 19.15 -11.89 2.33
CA ALA A 374 18.16 -12.87 1.92
C ALA A 374 16.87 -12.73 2.71
N LEU A 375 15.77 -13.15 2.10
CA LEU A 375 14.55 -13.50 2.81
C LEU A 375 14.58 -14.99 3.16
N ASP A 376 14.26 -15.33 4.41
CA ASP A 376 14.02 -16.72 4.79
C ASP A 376 12.57 -17.09 4.43
N ALA A 377 12.39 -18.01 3.49
CA ALA A 377 11.08 -18.38 2.97
C ALA A 377 10.92 -19.90 2.83
N SER A 378 9.66 -20.34 2.83
CA SER A 378 9.26 -21.75 2.73
C SER A 378 8.71 -22.12 1.35
N PHE A 379 9.21 -21.47 0.29
CA PHE A 379 8.67 -21.67 -1.07
C PHE A 379 8.86 -23.10 -1.58
N ASP A 380 9.84 -23.82 -1.04
CA ASP A 380 10.25 -25.19 -1.40
C ASP A 380 10.21 -26.15 -0.20
N ALA A 381 9.38 -25.84 0.79
CA ALA A 381 9.21 -26.62 2.02
C ALA A 381 8.71 -28.07 1.79
N GLY A 382 8.22 -28.41 0.59
CA GLY A 382 7.89 -29.79 0.24
C GLY A 382 9.14 -30.66 0.11
N THR A 383 10.25 -30.05 -0.28
CA THR A 383 11.56 -30.72 -0.42
C THR A 383 12.57 -30.34 0.67
N LEU A 384 12.30 -29.28 1.42
CA LEU A 384 13.15 -28.79 2.50
C LEU A 384 12.46 -28.94 3.86
N HIS A 385 13.22 -29.32 4.89
CA HIS A 385 12.74 -29.32 6.28
C HIS A 385 12.70 -27.89 6.85
N GLY A 386 11.80 -27.03 6.34
CA GLY A 386 11.55 -25.68 6.86
C GLY A 386 11.78 -24.56 5.84
N SER A 387 12.42 -23.47 6.28
CA SER A 387 12.71 -22.28 5.45
C SER A 387 14.13 -22.30 4.89
N ALA A 388 14.32 -21.75 3.70
CA ALA A 388 15.62 -21.51 3.07
C ALA A 388 15.87 -20.01 2.82
N PRO A 389 17.15 -19.59 2.77
CA PRO A 389 17.50 -18.23 2.38
C PRO A 389 17.40 -18.06 0.86
N TYR A 390 16.68 -17.02 0.44
CA TYR A 390 16.60 -16.56 -0.94
C TYR A 390 17.28 -15.20 -1.06
N PHE A 391 18.49 -15.20 -1.61
CA PHE A 391 19.35 -14.02 -1.70
C PHE A 391 18.86 -13.05 -2.77
N VAL A 392 18.90 -11.75 -2.48
CA VAL A 392 18.61 -10.71 -3.47
C VAL A 392 19.79 -10.56 -4.45
N PRO A 393 19.55 -10.21 -5.72
CA PRO A 393 18.25 -10.03 -6.34
C PRO A 393 17.62 -11.35 -6.80
N ASN A 394 18.40 -12.43 -6.88
CA ASN A 394 18.06 -13.67 -7.58
C ASN A 394 16.74 -14.30 -7.08
N GLY A 395 16.54 -14.39 -5.76
CA GLY A 395 15.32 -14.91 -5.17
C GLY A 395 14.06 -14.12 -5.57
N CYS A 396 14.17 -12.79 -5.60
CA CYS A 396 13.08 -11.91 -6.05
C CYS A 396 12.88 -12.00 -7.56
N ASP A 397 13.97 -11.92 -8.34
CA ASP A 397 13.97 -11.92 -9.81
C ASP A 397 13.41 -13.22 -10.40
N THR A 398 13.58 -14.33 -9.70
CA THR A 398 13.02 -15.63 -10.05
C THR A 398 11.49 -15.57 -10.14
N CYS A 399 10.84 -14.87 -9.20
CA CYS A 399 9.38 -14.70 -9.17
C CYS A 399 8.86 -13.49 -9.96
N HIS A 400 9.68 -12.44 -10.09
CA HIS A 400 9.28 -11.15 -10.67
C HIS A 400 9.73 -10.97 -12.12
N GLY A 401 10.35 -11.98 -12.72
CA GLY A 401 10.57 -12.02 -14.15
C GLY A 401 11.65 -11.07 -14.63
N SER A 402 12.85 -11.11 -14.02
CA SER A 402 13.99 -10.38 -14.58
C SER A 402 14.59 -11.18 -15.74
N LEU A 403 14.37 -10.71 -16.97
CA LEU A 403 15.32 -10.89 -18.07
C LEU A 403 16.02 -9.54 -18.20
N ARG A 404 17.22 -9.39 -17.59
CA ARG A 404 18.10 -8.22 -17.80
C ARG A 404 17.52 -6.88 -17.29
N GLY A 405 17.16 -6.80 -16.00
CA GLY A 405 16.77 -5.52 -15.38
C GLY A 405 15.34 -5.06 -15.71
N GLN A 406 14.53 -5.92 -16.32
CA GLN A 406 13.13 -5.69 -16.68
C GLN A 406 12.15 -6.43 -15.76
N ALA A 407 12.49 -6.57 -14.48
CA ALA A 407 11.60 -7.18 -13.50
C ALA A 407 10.28 -6.39 -13.36
N VAL A 408 9.20 -7.09 -13.05
CA VAL A 408 7.89 -6.48 -12.83
C VAL A 408 7.28 -6.95 -11.51
N LEU A 409 6.51 -6.09 -10.88
CA LEU A 409 5.61 -6.45 -9.80
C LEU A 409 4.51 -7.35 -10.36
N ASN A 410 4.14 -8.37 -9.60
CA ASN A 410 2.94 -9.17 -9.86
C ASN A 410 1.74 -8.44 -9.26
N TYR A 411 0.57 -8.59 -9.88
CA TYR A 411 -0.67 -8.07 -9.31
C TYR A 411 -1.05 -8.83 -8.03
N LEU A 412 -1.79 -8.15 -7.19
CA LEU A 412 -2.32 -8.67 -5.94
C LEU A 412 -3.64 -9.36 -6.24
N ASP A 413 -3.61 -10.69 -6.38
CA ASP A 413 -4.84 -11.42 -6.66
C ASP A 413 -5.63 -11.77 -5.40
N THR A 414 -6.62 -10.94 -5.11
CA THR A 414 -7.55 -11.15 -3.99
C THR A 414 -8.38 -12.43 -4.14
N ASP A 415 -8.67 -12.84 -5.37
CA ASP A 415 -9.57 -13.96 -5.61
C ASP A 415 -8.88 -15.28 -5.26
N HIS A 416 -7.61 -15.43 -5.65
CA HIS A 416 -6.80 -16.56 -5.22
C HIS A 416 -6.72 -16.65 -3.70
N TRP A 417 -6.51 -15.55 -2.99
CA TRP A 417 -6.41 -15.57 -1.53
C TRP A 417 -7.68 -16.11 -0.87
N LEU A 418 -8.84 -15.82 -1.46
CA LEU A 418 -10.13 -16.31 -0.99
C LEU A 418 -10.37 -17.77 -1.38
N ASP A 419 -9.96 -18.20 -2.59
CA ASP A 419 -10.01 -19.61 -3.00
C ASP A 419 -9.26 -20.50 -1.98
N ARG A 420 -8.08 -20.05 -1.54
CA ARG A 420 -7.24 -20.79 -0.57
C ARG A 420 -7.90 -21.04 0.77
N LEU A 421 -8.91 -20.26 1.15
CA LEU A 421 -9.67 -20.52 2.36
C LEU A 421 -10.60 -21.74 2.21
N THR A 422 -11.04 -22.02 0.98
CA THR A 422 -11.98 -23.11 0.69
C THR A 422 -11.30 -24.47 0.44
N ASP A 423 -10.01 -24.48 0.12
CA ASP A 423 -9.25 -25.69 -0.23
C ASP A 423 -8.87 -26.59 0.97
N GLY A 424 -9.23 -26.19 2.19
CA GLY A 424 -8.95 -26.93 3.43
C GLY A 424 -7.55 -26.70 4.01
N ASP A 425 -6.72 -25.88 3.37
CA ASP A 425 -5.35 -25.62 3.79
C ASP A 425 -5.22 -24.71 5.02
N PHE A 426 -6.25 -23.90 5.27
CA PHE A 426 -6.25 -22.87 6.30
C PHE A 426 -7.52 -22.96 7.16
N PRO A 427 -7.79 -24.11 7.81
CA PRO A 427 -9.02 -24.30 8.58
C PRO A 427 -9.16 -23.29 9.74
N ALA A 428 -8.04 -22.74 10.23
CA ALA A 428 -8.04 -21.70 11.25
C ALA A 428 -8.67 -20.38 10.79
N LEU A 429 -8.61 -20.06 9.48
CA LEU A 429 -9.21 -18.84 8.92
C LEU A 429 -10.69 -18.98 8.57
N ASN A 430 -11.21 -20.21 8.51
CA ASN A 430 -12.63 -20.48 8.22
C ASN A 430 -13.54 -20.26 9.44
N LYS A 431 -12.97 -20.04 10.62
CA LYS A 431 -13.74 -19.77 11.84
C LYS A 431 -14.39 -18.38 11.78
N ALA A 432 -15.55 -18.21 12.42
CA ALA A 432 -16.31 -16.96 12.38
C ALA A 432 -15.52 -15.77 12.97
N ASP A 433 -14.73 -16.02 14.01
CA ASP A 433 -13.93 -15.05 14.75
C ASP A 433 -12.53 -14.77 14.13
N ALA A 434 -12.09 -15.58 13.17
CA ALA A 434 -10.81 -15.37 12.50
C ALA A 434 -10.78 -14.05 11.70
N PRO A 435 -9.62 -13.39 11.56
CA PRO A 435 -9.50 -12.19 10.72
C PRO A 435 -9.84 -12.49 9.25
N ALA A 436 -10.33 -11.48 8.53
CA ALA A 436 -10.65 -11.61 7.11
C ALA A 436 -9.38 -11.69 6.25
N ALA A 437 -9.46 -12.33 5.08
CA ALA A 437 -8.33 -12.40 4.14
C ALA A 437 -7.85 -11.02 3.69
N LEU A 438 -8.77 -10.08 3.43
CA LEU A 438 -8.47 -8.66 3.34
C LEU A 438 -8.74 -8.05 4.72
N PHE A 439 -7.70 -7.87 5.51
CA PHE A 439 -7.81 -7.67 6.96
C PHE A 439 -8.66 -6.44 7.30
N ASP A 440 -8.43 -5.33 6.59
CA ASP A 440 -9.10 -4.03 6.78
C ASP A 440 -10.56 -4.01 6.30
N ALA A 441 -10.91 -4.94 5.42
CA ALA A 441 -12.24 -5.00 4.79
C ALA A 441 -13.29 -5.67 5.70
N GLY A 442 -12.85 -6.55 6.60
CA GLY A 442 -13.73 -7.51 7.26
C GLY A 442 -14.29 -8.56 6.28
N LYS A 443 -15.20 -9.41 6.75
CA LYS A 443 -15.74 -10.54 5.96
C LYS A 443 -16.95 -10.20 5.08
N ASP A 444 -17.64 -9.09 5.37
CA ASP A 444 -18.84 -8.70 4.64
C ASP A 444 -18.48 -7.90 3.38
N VAL A 445 -18.53 -8.58 2.23
CA VAL A 445 -18.24 -8.00 0.91
C VAL A 445 -19.20 -6.89 0.49
N LYS A 446 -20.35 -6.75 1.16
CA LYS A 446 -21.34 -5.69 0.90
C LYS A 446 -21.10 -4.45 1.75
N ALA A 447 -20.24 -4.52 2.76
CA ALA A 447 -19.97 -3.39 3.65
C ALA A 447 -19.16 -2.30 2.95
N ALA A 448 -19.45 -1.02 3.24
CA ALA A 448 -18.72 0.11 2.67
C ALA A 448 -17.21 0.06 2.97
N ARG A 449 -16.82 -0.43 4.16
CA ARG A 449 -15.41 -0.64 4.53
C ARG A 449 -14.72 -1.67 3.63
N TYR A 450 -15.44 -2.68 3.15
CA TYR A 450 -14.88 -3.69 2.26
C TYR A 450 -14.56 -3.06 0.92
N ALA A 451 -15.50 -2.30 0.36
CA ALA A 451 -15.28 -1.55 -0.87
C ALA A 451 -14.10 -0.59 -0.73
N ALA A 452 -14.01 0.17 0.36
CA ALA A 452 -12.90 1.09 0.59
C ALA A 452 -11.53 0.39 0.64
N ALA A 453 -11.40 -0.72 1.37
CA ALA A 453 -10.16 -1.49 1.44
C ALA A 453 -9.82 -2.17 0.08
N PHE A 454 -10.83 -2.65 -0.64
CA PHE A 454 -10.66 -3.24 -1.96
C PHE A 454 -10.25 -2.18 -3.00
N ASP A 455 -10.75 -0.95 -2.90
CA ASP A 455 -10.37 0.14 -3.80
C ASP A 455 -8.87 0.47 -3.69
N VAL A 456 -8.27 0.32 -2.51
CA VAL A 456 -6.81 0.40 -2.35
C VAL A 456 -6.10 -0.69 -3.15
N MET A 457 -6.61 -1.93 -3.12
CA MET A 457 -6.09 -3.05 -3.93
C MET A 457 -6.21 -2.76 -5.42
N ARG A 458 -7.34 -2.21 -5.85
CA ARG A 458 -7.55 -1.81 -7.24
C ARG A 458 -6.56 -0.75 -7.67
N GLN A 459 -6.33 0.27 -6.84
CA GLN A 459 -5.34 1.32 -7.11
C GLN A 459 -3.92 0.78 -7.18
N LEU A 460 -3.53 -0.12 -6.27
CA LEU A 460 -2.23 -0.80 -6.33
C LEU A 460 -2.09 -1.60 -7.63
N ASN A 461 -3.09 -2.39 -8.02
CA ASN A 461 -3.05 -3.16 -9.27
C ASN A 461 -3.06 -2.28 -10.53
N GLN A 462 -3.68 -1.10 -10.49
CA GLN A 462 -3.59 -0.09 -11.56
C GLN A 462 -2.15 0.44 -11.71
N GLU A 463 -1.47 0.75 -10.61
CA GLU A 463 -0.06 1.18 -10.65
C GLU A 463 0.87 0.06 -11.13
N VAL A 464 0.61 -1.19 -10.72
CA VAL A 464 1.30 -2.37 -11.24
C VAL A 464 1.11 -2.48 -12.76
N ALA A 465 -0.12 -2.33 -13.28
CA ALA A 465 -0.38 -2.37 -14.72
C ALA A 465 0.34 -1.24 -15.49
N VAL A 466 0.38 -0.03 -14.94
CA VAL A 466 1.12 1.11 -15.52
C VAL A 466 2.61 0.79 -15.63
N MET A 467 3.20 0.24 -14.56
CA MET A 467 4.61 -0.15 -14.57
C MET A 467 4.87 -1.30 -15.54
N GLN A 468 4.06 -2.37 -15.52
CA GLN A 468 4.20 -3.50 -16.44
C GLN A 468 4.07 -3.07 -17.90
N LYS A 469 3.14 -2.18 -18.22
CA LYS A 469 2.98 -1.61 -19.57
C LYS A 469 4.22 -0.86 -20.03
N ARG A 470 4.91 -0.18 -19.12
CA ARG A 470 6.15 0.54 -19.41
C ARG A 470 7.34 -0.42 -19.59
N VAL A 471 7.46 -1.43 -18.74
CA VAL A 471 8.62 -2.32 -18.69
C VAL A 471 8.53 -3.46 -19.71
N ASN A 472 7.38 -4.12 -19.79
CA ASN A 472 7.13 -5.25 -20.69
C ASN A 472 5.67 -5.23 -21.20
N PRO A 473 5.35 -4.35 -22.17
CA PRO A 473 3.97 -4.16 -22.66
C PRO A 473 3.37 -5.39 -23.34
N LYS A 474 4.18 -6.39 -23.70
CA LYS A 474 3.75 -7.64 -24.35
C LYS A 474 3.86 -8.84 -23.41
N GLY A 475 4.20 -8.63 -22.14
CA GLY A 475 4.32 -9.70 -21.16
C GLY A 475 2.95 -10.16 -20.67
N PHE A 476 2.83 -11.46 -20.36
CA PHE A 476 1.63 -11.99 -19.73
C PHE A 476 1.26 -11.35 -18.38
N PRO A 477 2.21 -10.82 -17.55
CA PRO A 477 1.82 -10.16 -16.29
C PRO A 477 0.87 -8.99 -16.50
N LEU A 478 1.04 -8.22 -17.59
CA LEU A 478 0.14 -7.13 -17.96
C LEU A 478 -1.23 -7.66 -18.38
N ALA A 479 -1.30 -8.73 -19.16
CA ALA A 479 -2.56 -9.34 -19.59
C ALA A 479 -3.36 -9.86 -18.37
N ALA A 480 -2.69 -10.56 -17.45
CA ALA A 480 -3.29 -11.04 -16.22
C ALA A 480 -3.79 -9.90 -15.32
N THR A 481 -2.97 -8.86 -15.13
CA THR A 481 -3.33 -7.69 -14.32
C THR A 481 -4.53 -6.94 -14.93
N ASN A 482 -4.54 -6.74 -16.25
CA ASN A 482 -5.67 -6.11 -16.93
C ASN A 482 -6.94 -6.94 -16.81
N LYS A 483 -6.85 -8.27 -16.87
CA LYS A 483 -8.02 -9.13 -16.70
C LYS A 483 -8.60 -9.02 -15.28
N TRP A 484 -7.75 -9.01 -14.27
CA TRP A 484 -8.19 -8.78 -12.89
C TRP A 484 -8.86 -7.41 -12.74
N LEU A 485 -8.27 -6.36 -13.30
CA LEU A 485 -8.84 -5.00 -13.27
C LEU A 485 -10.17 -4.89 -14.02
N GLU A 486 -10.35 -5.64 -15.11
CA GLU A 486 -11.60 -5.72 -15.87
C GLU A 486 -12.72 -6.33 -15.03
N ILE A 487 -12.47 -7.50 -14.42
CA ILE A 487 -13.42 -8.22 -13.56
C ILE A 487 -13.86 -7.34 -12.39
N HIS A 488 -12.90 -6.69 -11.73
CA HIS A 488 -13.16 -5.89 -10.54
C HIS A 488 -13.35 -4.40 -10.83
N LYS A 489 -13.66 -4.02 -12.07
CA LYS A 489 -13.92 -2.63 -12.44
C LYS A 489 -15.13 -2.05 -11.70
N THR A 490 -16.17 -2.88 -11.51
CA THR A 490 -17.45 -2.48 -10.89
C THR A 490 -17.86 -3.38 -9.72
N SER A 491 -17.11 -4.45 -9.46
CA SER A 491 -17.35 -5.39 -8.37
C SER A 491 -16.16 -5.43 -7.42
N VAL A 492 -16.45 -5.59 -6.13
CA VAL A 492 -15.47 -5.90 -5.08
C VAL A 492 -15.61 -7.34 -4.57
N ALA A 493 -16.66 -8.05 -5.02
CA ALA A 493 -16.82 -9.46 -4.71
C ALA A 493 -15.83 -10.30 -5.52
N PRO A 494 -15.33 -11.42 -4.96
CA PRO A 494 -14.52 -12.37 -5.72
C PRO A 494 -15.31 -12.95 -6.89
N GLU A 495 -14.64 -13.26 -8.01
CA GLU A 495 -15.25 -13.96 -9.13
C GLU A 495 -15.10 -15.47 -8.96
N PRO A 496 -16.10 -16.25 -8.55
CA PRO A 496 -15.92 -17.67 -8.28
C PRO A 496 -15.67 -18.52 -9.55
N ASP A 497 -16.05 -18.04 -10.73
CA ASP A 497 -15.86 -18.80 -11.97
C ASP A 497 -14.44 -18.59 -12.54
N LEU A 498 -13.58 -19.59 -12.37
CA LEU A 498 -12.20 -19.57 -12.87
C LEU A 498 -12.11 -19.33 -14.39
N ILE A 499 -13.13 -19.74 -15.17
CA ILE A 499 -13.15 -19.50 -16.62
C ILE A 499 -13.33 -18.02 -16.91
N LYS A 500 -14.08 -17.27 -16.09
CA LYS A 500 -14.20 -15.81 -16.25
C LYS A 500 -12.93 -15.06 -15.85
N ARG A 501 -12.09 -15.67 -15.01
CA ARG A 501 -10.75 -15.16 -14.67
C ARG A 501 -9.71 -15.43 -15.77
N ALA A 502 -10.00 -16.36 -16.69
CA ALA A 502 -9.13 -16.67 -17.82
C ALA A 502 -8.88 -15.46 -18.73
N PHE A 503 -7.72 -15.43 -19.37
CA PHE A 503 -7.37 -14.43 -20.37
C PHE A 503 -6.64 -15.06 -21.56
N SER A 504 -6.84 -14.46 -22.74
CA SER A 504 -6.13 -14.87 -23.95
C SER A 504 -4.75 -14.21 -24.00
N PHE A 505 -3.70 -15.02 -24.17
CA PHE A 505 -2.34 -14.53 -24.35
C PHE A 505 -1.58 -15.43 -25.32
N SER A 506 -0.98 -14.86 -26.37
CA SER A 506 -0.13 -15.61 -27.31
C SER A 506 1.33 -15.51 -26.92
N ASN A 507 1.93 -16.63 -26.53
CA ASN A 507 3.34 -16.65 -26.15
C ASN A 507 4.24 -16.87 -27.38
N VAL A 508 4.24 -15.90 -28.30
CA VAL A 508 4.92 -16.01 -29.61
C VAL A 508 6.44 -16.18 -29.54
N GLY A 509 7.06 -15.92 -28.39
CA GLY A 509 8.52 -15.96 -28.20
C GLY A 509 9.04 -17.13 -27.36
N HIS A 510 8.20 -18.09 -26.95
CA HIS A 510 8.66 -19.16 -26.05
C HIS A 510 9.52 -20.19 -26.78
N PRO A 511 10.71 -20.57 -26.25
CA PRO A 511 11.57 -21.56 -26.88
C PRO A 511 10.91 -22.94 -27.09
N LEU A 512 10.02 -23.33 -26.16
CA LEU A 512 9.30 -24.61 -26.23
C LEU A 512 8.16 -24.62 -27.25
N LYS A 513 7.85 -23.48 -27.90
CA LYS A 513 6.85 -23.42 -28.97
C LYS A 513 7.26 -24.24 -30.21
N LYS A 514 8.54 -24.61 -30.34
CA LYS A 514 9.06 -25.35 -31.50
C LYS A 514 8.36 -26.69 -31.72
N ASP A 515 7.92 -27.33 -30.64
CA ASP A 515 7.28 -28.65 -30.69
C ASP A 515 5.75 -28.57 -30.73
N ARG A 516 5.19 -27.35 -30.66
CA ARG A 516 3.75 -27.10 -30.64
C ARG A 516 3.19 -27.03 -32.07
N LYS A 517 2.09 -27.74 -32.33
CA LYS A 517 1.31 -27.63 -33.56
C LYS A 517 0.94 -26.16 -33.83
N PRO A 518 1.13 -25.63 -35.05
CA PRO A 518 0.77 -24.25 -35.35
C PRO A 518 -0.71 -23.97 -35.08
N THR A 519 -1.01 -22.93 -34.30
CA THR A 519 -2.37 -22.42 -34.11
C THR A 519 -2.50 -21.02 -34.71
N SER A 520 -3.64 -20.74 -35.36
CA SER A 520 -3.94 -19.40 -35.90
C SER A 520 -4.35 -18.40 -34.83
N ALA A 521 -4.74 -18.88 -33.65
CA ALA A 521 -5.16 -18.08 -32.50
C ALA A 521 -4.65 -18.70 -31.17
N PRO A 522 -4.60 -17.91 -30.08
CA PRO A 522 -4.31 -18.43 -28.74
C PRO A 522 -5.37 -19.43 -28.28
N LEU A 523 -4.95 -20.43 -27.51
CA LEU A 523 -5.88 -21.34 -26.84
C LEU A 523 -6.57 -20.62 -25.69
N ASN A 524 -7.88 -20.87 -25.53
CA ASN A 524 -8.69 -20.31 -24.45
C ASN A 524 -9.27 -21.42 -23.59
N TRP A 525 -9.37 -21.17 -22.29
CA TRP A 525 -10.18 -21.98 -21.39
C TRP A 525 -11.65 -21.86 -21.77
N THR A 526 -12.37 -22.98 -21.75
CA THR A 526 -13.79 -23.05 -22.11
C THR A 526 -14.62 -23.53 -20.93
N SER A 527 -15.94 -23.39 -21.03
CA SER A 527 -16.85 -23.87 -19.98
C SER A 527 -17.07 -25.39 -19.98
N ASN A 528 -16.33 -26.15 -20.81
CA ASN A 528 -16.43 -27.61 -20.81
C ASN A 528 -15.90 -28.20 -19.49
N ALA A 529 -16.31 -29.42 -19.17
CA ALA A 529 -16.01 -30.04 -17.87
C ALA A 529 -14.50 -30.24 -17.64
N GLU A 530 -13.76 -30.65 -18.68
CA GLU A 530 -12.33 -30.94 -18.57
C GLU A 530 -11.49 -29.69 -18.35
N ASP A 531 -11.81 -28.59 -19.03
CA ASP A 531 -11.13 -27.31 -18.85
C ASP A 531 -11.37 -26.74 -17.46
N LYS A 532 -12.60 -26.83 -16.95
CA LYS A 532 -12.94 -26.43 -15.58
C LYS A 532 -12.19 -27.27 -14.55
N GLU A 533 -12.11 -28.58 -14.77
CA GLU A 533 -11.43 -29.51 -13.87
C GLU A 533 -9.92 -29.27 -13.87
N LEU A 534 -9.29 -29.19 -15.04
CA LEU A 534 -7.85 -28.92 -15.17
C LEU A 534 -7.49 -27.58 -14.54
N LEU A 535 -8.22 -26.50 -14.89
CA LEU A 535 -7.97 -25.18 -14.32
C LEU A 535 -8.21 -25.15 -12.80
N GLY A 536 -9.21 -25.88 -12.30
CA GLY A 536 -9.48 -26.02 -10.87
C GLY A 536 -8.34 -26.70 -10.12
N LEU A 537 -7.87 -27.85 -10.60
CA LEU A 537 -6.71 -28.55 -10.03
C LEU A 537 -5.45 -27.67 -10.08
N MET A 538 -5.24 -26.98 -11.20
CA MET A 538 -4.11 -26.07 -11.32
C MET A 538 -4.21 -24.87 -10.36
N ASN A 539 -5.37 -24.25 -10.19
CA ASN A 539 -5.55 -23.13 -9.24
C ASN A 539 -5.34 -23.55 -7.79
N ARG A 540 -5.67 -24.80 -7.44
CA ARG A 540 -5.48 -25.36 -6.11
C ARG A 540 -4.01 -25.68 -5.78
N TYR A 541 -3.23 -26.15 -6.75
CA TYR A 541 -1.87 -26.62 -6.47
C TYR A 541 -0.77 -25.71 -7.01
N CYS A 542 -1.01 -25.03 -8.12
CA CYS A 542 0.02 -24.25 -8.80
C CYS A 542 0.02 -22.82 -8.26
N TYR A 543 1.10 -22.43 -7.57
CA TYR A 543 1.35 -21.00 -7.38
C TYR A 543 1.65 -20.38 -8.75
N ARG A 544 1.13 -19.17 -8.96
CA ARG A 544 1.32 -18.38 -10.20
C ARG A 544 2.77 -17.95 -10.47
N CYS A 545 3.68 -18.31 -9.58
CA CYS A 545 5.10 -18.35 -9.85
C CYS A 545 5.64 -19.65 -9.26
N HIS A 546 5.75 -20.70 -10.07
CA HIS A 546 6.74 -21.75 -9.82
C HIS A 546 8.05 -21.12 -10.27
N GLY A 547 8.96 -20.79 -9.37
CA GLY A 547 10.14 -19.97 -9.70
C GLY A 547 10.97 -20.53 -10.87
N ALA A 548 10.83 -21.83 -11.17
CA ALA A 548 11.46 -22.50 -12.30
C ALA A 548 10.63 -22.53 -13.60
N ILE A 549 9.31 -22.25 -13.58
CA ILE A 549 8.45 -22.17 -14.78
C ILE A 549 7.66 -20.85 -14.78
N ARG A 550 7.89 -20.03 -15.81
CA ARG A 550 7.20 -18.75 -15.99
C ARG A 550 5.94 -18.91 -16.82
N TYR A 551 4.79 -19.11 -16.16
CA TYR A 551 3.47 -19.16 -16.79
C TYR A 551 2.36 -18.67 -15.87
N ASP A 552 1.20 -18.37 -16.46
CA ASP A 552 -0.04 -18.08 -15.73
C ASP A 552 -1.09 -19.15 -16.06
N ILE A 553 -1.65 -19.78 -15.04
CA ILE A 553 -2.65 -20.86 -15.19
C ILE A 553 -3.92 -20.38 -15.92
N PHE A 554 -4.23 -19.08 -15.88
CA PHE A 554 -5.40 -18.50 -16.52
C PHE A 554 -5.21 -18.26 -18.02
N SER A 555 -4.01 -18.53 -18.56
CA SER A 555 -3.76 -18.62 -19.99
C SER A 555 -3.55 -20.08 -20.40
N LYS A 556 -4.57 -20.67 -21.05
CA LYS A 556 -4.50 -22.04 -21.58
C LYS A 556 -3.36 -22.23 -22.57
N ASP A 557 -3.09 -21.20 -23.36
CA ASP A 557 -1.97 -21.16 -24.32
C ASP A 557 -0.62 -21.38 -23.63
N MET A 558 -0.41 -20.71 -22.50
CA MET A 558 0.83 -20.84 -21.73
C MET A 558 0.93 -22.18 -21.00
N VAL A 559 -0.19 -22.70 -20.48
CA VAL A 559 -0.21 -24.04 -19.88
C VAL A 559 0.12 -25.11 -20.93
N ALA A 560 -0.42 -24.98 -22.14
CA ALA A 560 -0.09 -25.87 -23.25
C ALA A 560 1.41 -25.80 -23.58
N ASP A 561 1.99 -24.60 -23.72
CA ASP A 561 3.42 -24.42 -24.00
C ASP A 561 4.35 -24.98 -22.91
N GLN A 562 3.86 -25.16 -21.68
CA GLN A 562 4.61 -25.68 -20.53
C GLN A 562 4.19 -27.09 -20.12
N SER A 563 3.29 -27.74 -20.86
CA SER A 563 2.68 -29.01 -20.43
C SER A 563 3.71 -30.12 -20.20
N SER A 564 4.69 -30.29 -21.10
CA SER A 564 5.79 -31.25 -20.87
C SER A 564 6.65 -30.92 -19.64
N PRO A 565 7.19 -29.68 -19.47
CA PRO A 565 7.88 -29.30 -18.23
C PRO A 565 7.05 -29.44 -16.96
N ILE A 566 5.73 -29.25 -17.02
CA ILE A 566 4.83 -29.44 -15.88
C ILE A 566 4.71 -30.94 -15.57
N LEU A 567 4.50 -31.78 -16.58
CA LEU A 567 4.41 -33.24 -16.43
C LEU A 567 5.67 -33.81 -15.78
N ASP A 568 6.85 -33.44 -16.28
CA ASP A 568 8.14 -33.86 -15.70
C ASP A 568 8.27 -33.50 -14.21
N ARG A 569 7.66 -32.40 -13.76
CA ARG A 569 7.72 -31.96 -12.36
C ARG A 569 6.64 -32.57 -11.48
N LEU A 570 5.50 -32.94 -12.06
CA LEU A 570 4.46 -33.69 -11.36
C LEU A 570 4.93 -35.14 -11.11
N ASP A 571 5.69 -35.71 -12.03
CA ASP A 571 6.24 -37.06 -11.94
C ASP A 571 7.75 -37.11 -12.26
N PRO A 572 8.61 -36.56 -11.39
CA PRO A 572 10.04 -36.48 -11.65
C PRO A 572 10.69 -37.86 -11.67
N ASN A 573 11.58 -38.08 -12.63
CA ASN A 573 12.41 -39.28 -12.65
C ASN A 573 13.41 -39.30 -11.47
N PRO A 574 14.07 -40.45 -11.17
CA PRO A 574 14.95 -40.56 -10.00
C PRO A 574 16.14 -39.57 -9.96
N THR A 575 16.57 -39.04 -11.11
CA THR A 575 17.61 -38.01 -11.17
C THR A 575 17.01 -36.65 -10.86
N GLN A 576 15.89 -36.30 -11.51
CA GLN A 576 15.16 -35.05 -11.29
C GLN A 576 14.67 -34.91 -9.84
N ALA A 577 14.22 -36.01 -9.22
CA ALA A 577 13.72 -36.03 -7.85
C ALA A 577 14.80 -35.68 -6.80
N LYS A 578 16.09 -35.71 -7.16
CA LYS A 578 17.21 -35.30 -6.28
C LYS A 578 17.44 -33.78 -6.27
N ILE A 579 16.91 -33.07 -7.27
CA ILE A 579 17.06 -31.62 -7.40
C ILE A 579 16.06 -30.94 -6.48
N VAL A 580 16.56 -30.12 -5.54
CA VAL A 580 15.71 -29.40 -4.59
C VAL A 580 14.77 -28.47 -5.33
N GLY A 581 13.50 -28.46 -4.94
CA GLY A 581 12.49 -27.60 -5.53
C GLY A 581 12.12 -27.92 -6.99
N PHE A 582 12.55 -29.06 -7.54
CA PHE A 582 12.18 -29.47 -8.90
C PHE A 582 10.70 -29.81 -9.02
N LYS A 583 10.16 -30.52 -8.02
CA LYS A 583 8.78 -31.02 -8.01
C LYS A 583 7.74 -29.90 -8.09
N MET A 584 6.57 -30.23 -8.61
CA MET A 584 5.41 -29.35 -8.62
C MET A 584 4.22 -30.00 -7.87
N PRO A 585 3.55 -29.28 -6.95
CA PRO A 585 3.99 -28.01 -6.37
C PRO A 585 5.23 -28.22 -5.50
N VAL A 586 6.00 -27.14 -5.31
CA VAL A 586 7.31 -27.20 -4.65
C VAL A 586 7.19 -27.31 -3.12
N ASP A 587 6.08 -26.81 -2.59
CA ASP A 587 5.87 -26.59 -1.16
C ASP A 587 5.16 -27.76 -0.47
N ARG A 588 4.63 -28.75 -1.21
CA ARG A 588 3.86 -29.86 -0.65
C ARG A 588 3.75 -31.07 -1.58
N GLU A 589 3.27 -32.16 -0.99
CA GLU A 589 2.78 -33.33 -1.69
C GLU A 589 1.35 -33.11 -2.23
N LEU A 590 1.07 -33.53 -3.47
CA LEU A 590 -0.32 -33.65 -3.94
C LEU A 590 -0.87 -34.99 -3.50
N GLY A 591 -2.17 -35.07 -3.24
CA GLY A 591 -2.83 -36.35 -3.09
C GLY A 591 -2.78 -37.16 -4.38
N GLU A 592 -2.52 -38.47 -4.28
CA GLU A 592 -2.33 -39.36 -5.44
C GLU A 592 -3.50 -39.30 -6.45
N THR A 593 -4.73 -39.16 -5.98
CA THR A 593 -5.92 -39.01 -6.85
C THR A 593 -5.84 -37.74 -7.69
N ASP A 594 -5.57 -36.60 -7.05
CA ASP A 594 -5.48 -35.30 -7.73
C ASP A 594 -4.25 -35.24 -8.63
N LYS A 595 -3.10 -35.81 -8.21
CA LYS A 595 -1.89 -35.94 -9.03
C LYS A 595 -2.17 -36.70 -10.31
N LYS A 596 -2.72 -37.92 -10.19
CA LYS A 596 -3.02 -38.78 -11.35
C LYS A 596 -3.97 -38.10 -12.32
N ARG A 597 -5.03 -37.46 -11.80
CA ARG A 597 -6.01 -36.77 -12.64
C ARG A 597 -5.43 -35.54 -13.33
N LEU A 598 -4.59 -34.78 -12.63
CA LEU A 598 -3.90 -33.62 -13.21
C LEU A 598 -2.96 -34.04 -14.35
N ILE A 599 -2.20 -35.13 -14.16
CA ILE A 599 -1.32 -35.71 -15.21
C ILE A 599 -2.15 -36.10 -16.43
N GLU A 600 -3.23 -36.86 -16.26
CA GLU A 600 -4.09 -37.30 -17.36
C GLU A 600 -4.63 -36.12 -18.20
N LEU A 601 -5.13 -35.07 -17.53
CA LEU A 601 -5.66 -33.88 -18.20
C LEU A 601 -4.56 -33.09 -18.94
N LEU A 602 -3.35 -33.03 -18.39
CA LEU A 602 -2.21 -32.36 -19.01
C LEU A 602 -1.63 -33.16 -20.18
N GLU A 603 -1.54 -34.48 -20.10
CA GLU A 603 -1.15 -35.35 -21.21
C GLU A 603 -2.13 -35.23 -22.38
N LYS A 604 -3.43 -35.15 -22.07
CA LYS A 604 -4.46 -34.89 -23.08
C LYS A 604 -4.27 -33.54 -23.75
N LEU A 605 -4.02 -32.47 -22.99
CA LEU A 605 -3.72 -31.14 -23.53
C LEU A 605 -2.44 -31.16 -24.38
N TYR A 606 -1.38 -31.83 -23.90
CA TYR A 606 -0.13 -31.99 -24.63
C TYR A 606 -0.37 -32.67 -25.98
N SER A 607 -1.02 -33.83 -26.01
CA SER A 607 -1.34 -34.59 -27.23
C SER A 607 -2.19 -33.81 -28.24
N GLN A 608 -3.08 -32.94 -27.75
CA GLN A 608 -3.90 -32.06 -28.61
C GLN A 608 -3.07 -30.94 -29.24
N THR A 609 -2.00 -30.50 -28.58
CA THR A 609 -1.28 -29.27 -28.92
C THR A 609 0.12 -29.47 -29.48
N HIS A 610 0.74 -30.63 -29.26
CA HIS A 610 2.01 -31.09 -29.81
C HIS A 610 1.73 -32.33 -30.65
#